data_AF-A0A3D3P330-F1
#
_entry.id   AF-A0A3D3P330-F1
#
_cell.length_a   1.000
_cell.length_b   1.000
_cell.length_c   1.000
_cell.angle_alpha   90.00
_cell.angle_beta   90.00
_cell.angle_gamma   90.00
#
_symmetry.space_group_name_H-M   'P 1'
#
loop_
_entity.id
_entity.type
_entity.pdbx_description
1 polymer ?
#
loop_
_entity_poly.entity_id
_entity_poly.type
_entity_poly.pdbx_seq_one_letter_code
_entity_poly.pdbx_strand_id
1 'polypeptide(L)' 'RTPKINGTGGRDHWPRVFSVGLAGGGVQRGLVHGSSDALGGEPEEDMVGIEDLATTVY' A
#
# COMPACT_ATOMS: atom_id res chain seq x y z
N ARG A 1 -1.78 14.02 5.28
CA ARG A 1 -0.39 13.91 4.79
C ARG A 1 0.15 15.32 4.51
N THR A 2 1.06 15.84 5.34
CA THR A 2 1.74 17.12 5.08
C THR A 2 2.85 16.89 4.05
N PRO A 3 2.92 17.64 2.94
CA PRO A 3 3.97 17.47 1.95
C PRO A 3 5.37 17.69 2.54
N LYS A 4 6.31 16.78 2.27
CA LYS A 4 7.75 17.00 2.47
C LYS A 4 8.37 17.38 1.13
N ILE A 5 9.00 18.55 1.08
CA ILE A 5 9.67 19.05 -0.13
C ILE A 5 11.12 18.56 -0.12
N ASN A 6 11.55 17.96 -1.23
CA ASN A 6 12.91 17.46 -1.38
C ASN A 6 13.87 18.60 -1.75
N GLY A 7 15.18 18.29 -1.80
CA GLY A 7 16.23 19.27 -2.09
C GLY A 7 16.14 19.94 -3.47
N THR A 8 15.33 19.42 -4.38
CA THR A 8 15.10 19.97 -5.72
C THR A 8 13.74 20.69 -5.86
N GLY A 9 13.04 20.92 -4.75
CA GLY A 9 11.75 21.63 -4.74
C GLY A 9 10.54 20.78 -5.14
N GLY A 10 10.73 19.48 -5.35
CA GLY A 10 9.68 18.52 -5.67
C GLY A 10 9.18 17.72 -4.46
N ARG A 11 8.31 16.74 -4.73
CA ARG A 11 7.97 15.67 -3.78
C ARG A 11 8.56 14.37 -4.28
N ASP A 12 9.15 13.58 -3.38
CA ASP A 12 9.68 12.27 -3.75
C ASP A 12 8.55 11.30 -4.09
N HIS A 13 8.87 10.32 -4.94
CA HIS A 13 7.98 9.18 -5.20
C HIS A 13 7.84 8.35 -3.93
N TRP A 14 6.60 8.07 -3.51
CA TRP A 14 6.31 7.40 -2.24
C TRP A 14 5.42 6.17 -2.44
N PRO A 15 6.00 4.97 -2.67
CA PRO A 15 5.24 3.77 -2.99
C PRO A 15 4.81 2.93 -1.78
N ARG A 16 5.17 3.34 -0.55
CA ARG A 16 5.19 2.45 0.62
C ARG A 16 3.83 1.97 1.12
N VAL A 17 2.73 2.67 0.78
CA VAL A 17 1.37 2.36 1.25
C VAL A 17 0.32 2.49 0.13
N PHE A 18 0.62 1.93 -1.05
CA PHE A 18 -0.39 1.83 -2.11
C PHE A 18 -1.49 0.84 -1.74
N SER A 19 -2.75 1.21 -1.97
CA SER A 19 -3.89 0.31 -1.80
C SER A 19 -4.19 -0.43 -3.11
N VAL A 20 -4.52 -1.72 -3.00
CA VAL A 20 -4.90 -2.58 -4.14
C VAL A 20 -6.31 -3.12 -3.90
N GLY A 21 -7.13 -3.11 -4.94
CA GLY A 21 -8.44 -3.76 -4.95
C GLY A 21 -8.39 -5.08 -5.71
N LEU A 22 -8.89 -6.16 -5.10
CA LEU A 22 -8.97 -7.49 -5.70
C LEU A 22 -10.41 -7.99 -5.74
N ALA A 23 -10.74 -8.79 -6.76
CA ALA A 23 -12.04 -9.45 -6.91
C ALA A 23 -11.89 -10.74 -7.74
N GLY A 24 -12.86 -11.65 -7.63
CA GLY A 24 -12.78 -12.97 -8.25
C GLY A 24 -11.88 -13.92 -7.45
N GLY A 25 -11.45 -15.04 -8.03
CA GLY A 25 -10.45 -15.94 -7.43
C GLY A 25 -10.80 -16.53 -6.05
N GLY A 26 -12.05 -16.42 -5.59
CA GLY A 26 -12.46 -16.78 -4.22
C GLY A 26 -12.15 -15.72 -3.16
N VAL A 27 -11.72 -14.51 -3.53
CA VAL A 27 -11.47 -13.40 -2.60
C VAL A 27 -12.74 -13.08 -1.79
N GLN A 28 -12.62 -13.07 -0.47
CA GLN A 28 -13.72 -12.80 0.43
C GLN A 28 -14.20 -11.35 0.29
N ARG A 29 -15.50 -11.17 0.07
CA ARG A 29 -16.11 -9.84 -0.03
C ARG A 29 -15.95 -9.07 1.28
N GLY A 30 -15.53 -7.80 1.16
CA GLY A 30 -15.41 -6.88 2.28
C GLY A 30 -14.19 -7.13 3.18
N LEU A 31 -13.29 -8.03 2.79
CA LEU A 31 -12.02 -8.21 3.46
C LEU A 31 -11.17 -6.94 3.32
N VAL A 32 -10.67 -6.46 4.46
CA VAL A 32 -9.64 -5.42 4.55
C VAL A 32 -8.44 -6.08 5.22
N HIS A 33 -7.26 -5.93 4.63
CA HIS A 33 -6.03 -6.54 5.10
C HIS A 33 -4.93 -5.48 5.20
N GLY A 34 -4.21 -5.50 6.32
CA GLY A 34 -3.18 -4.54 6.66
C GLY A 34 -3.70 -3.13 6.96
N SER A 35 -2.79 -2.29 7.43
CA SER A 35 -3.05 -0.89 7.74
C SER A 35 -1.79 -0.05 7.52
N SER A 36 -1.98 1.26 7.36
CA SER A 36 -0.88 2.23 7.39
C SER A 36 -0.87 2.95 8.72
N ASP A 37 0.27 3.54 9.07
CA ASP A 37 0.37 4.47 10.20
C ASP A 37 -0.67 5.60 10.10
N ALA A 38 -0.89 6.30 11.22
CA ALA A 38 -1.85 7.40 11.31
C ALA A 38 -1.60 8.56 10.32
N LEU A 39 -0.41 8.63 9.71
CA LEU A 39 -0.04 9.66 8.73
C LEU A 39 -0.23 9.18 7.28
N GLY A 40 -0.46 7.89 7.06
CA GLY A 40 -0.45 7.24 5.76
C GLY A 40 0.93 7.29 5.10
N GLY A 41 2.00 7.17 5.90
CA GLY A 41 3.39 7.18 5.45
C GLY A 41 3.97 5.77 5.33
N GLU A 42 3.82 4.98 6.37
CA GLU A 42 4.40 3.65 6.49
C GLU A 42 3.33 2.57 6.67
N PRO A 43 3.57 1.32 6.24
CA PRO A 43 2.73 0.20 6.66
C PRO A 43 2.89 -0.02 8.18
N GLU A 44 1.77 -0.23 8.86
CA GLU A 44 1.72 -0.47 10.32
C GLU A 44 1.46 -1.95 10.62
N GLU A 45 0.49 -2.56 9.95
CA GLU A 45 0.14 -3.97 10.12
C GLU A 45 0.10 -4.72 8.78
N ASP A 46 0.53 -5.98 8.81
CA ASP A 46 0.42 -6.96 7.73
C ASP A 46 0.79 -6.43 6.34
N MET A 47 1.99 -5.86 6.23
CA MET A 47 2.54 -5.40 4.94
C MET A 47 2.66 -6.57 3.96
N VAL A 48 2.18 -6.36 2.72
CA VAL A 48 2.32 -7.31 1.62
C VAL A 48 3.30 -6.77 0.58
N GLY A 49 4.33 -7.56 0.25
CA GLY A 49 5.27 -7.27 -0.83
C GLY A 49 4.62 -7.41 -2.21
N ILE A 50 5.20 -6.77 -3.23
CA ILE A 50 4.64 -6.85 -4.60
C ILE A 50 4.75 -8.26 -5.19
N GLU A 51 5.79 -9.00 -4.81
CA GLU A 51 6.04 -10.39 -5.14
C GLU A 51 4.99 -11.33 -4.52
N ASP A 52 4.65 -11.11 -3.25
CA ASP A 52 3.63 -11.91 -2.55
C ASP A 52 2.25 -11.62 -3.13
N LEU A 53 1.94 -10.34 -3.39
CA LEU A 53 0.70 -9.96 -4.06
C LEU A 53 0.59 -10.62 -5.44
N ALA A 54 1.67 -10.65 -6.23
CA ALA A 54 1.65 -11.28 -7.55
C ALA A 54 1.36 -12.78 -7.49
N THR A 55 1.80 -13.46 -6.43
CA THR A 55 1.53 -14.90 -6.21
C THR A 55 0.04 -15.22 -6.03
N THR A 56 -0.81 -14.21 -5.77
CA THR A 56 -2.27 -14.39 -5.70
C THR A 56 -2.95 -14.45 -7.08
N VAL A 57 -2.28 -13.98 -8.13
CA VAL A 57 -2.83 -13.83 -9.49
C VAL A 57 -2.30 -14.88 -10.47
N TYR A 58 -1.07 -15.37 -10.25
CA TYR A 58 -0.36 -16.31 -11.12
C TYR A 58 -0.19 -17.67 -10.46
#